data_AF-A0AAE4YHS2-F1
#
_entry.id   AF-A0AAE4YHS2-F1
#
_cell.length_a   1.000
_cell.length_b   1.000
_cell.length_c   1.000
_cell.angle_alpha   90.00
_cell.angle_beta   90.00
_cell.angle_gamma   90.00
#
_symmetry.space_group_name_H-M   'P 1'
#
loop_
_entity.id
_entity.type
_entity.pdbx_description
1 polymer ?
#
loop_
_entity_poly.entity_id
_entity_poly.type
_entity_poly.pdbx_seq_one_letter_code
_entity_poly.pdbx_strand_id
1 'polypeptide(L)'
;MCGDVYMDGEGWHIHLHENPLVPPQVTIDLPHALTSPMNNPKLLAEATGIAKELMQTIKARRFENWPRRATKPNAEGKVRHPFLKMADSDRWYCLHCNGEITGVQIAKNQWHCPGCGASPINIFDQPFWLHPHEEKPMAVQIPAESEAIEPVVTVIDQRPRLDLNKDQVKHLIRCALFEDATNASERMGASLAEIHVDEDLDVFLSFEDHYWPEEKEPHSAREVAALLGVEIFKDVMWTDPLFAWPGLGTVTQSTAEYTRLMLDAYRQHGVIGDDKDE
;
A
#
# COMPACT_ATOMS: atom_id res chain seq x y z
N MET A 1 -19.06 -1.95 3.41
CA MET A 1 -18.64 -2.73 4.59
C MET A 1 -17.76 -1.82 5.43
N CYS A 2 -18.35 -1.06 6.35
CA CYS A 2 -17.62 -0.27 7.35
C CYS A 2 -18.43 -0.38 8.65
N GLY A 3 -18.21 -1.46 9.39
CA GLY A 3 -18.86 -1.70 10.69
C GLY A 3 -17.95 -1.41 11.89
N ASP A 4 -16.70 -1.04 11.64
CA ASP A 4 -15.70 -0.72 12.66
C ASP A 4 -15.98 0.63 13.32
N VAL A 5 -15.51 0.78 14.56
CA VAL A 5 -15.50 2.06 15.28
C VAL A 5 -14.06 2.47 15.54
N TYR A 6 -13.79 3.73 15.25
CA TYR A 6 -12.53 4.38 15.50
C TYR A 6 -12.76 5.54 16.46
N MET A 7 -11.90 5.68 17.45
CA MET A 7 -11.88 6.80 18.39
C MET A 7 -10.43 7.24 18.55
N ASP A 8 -10.14 8.49 18.21
CA ASP A 8 -8.82 9.06 18.25
C ASP A 8 -8.72 10.20 19.27
N GLY A 9 -7.50 10.43 19.72
CA GLY A 9 -7.09 11.61 20.48
C GLY A 9 -5.61 11.90 20.24
N GLU A 10 -5.08 12.91 20.92
CA GLU A 10 -3.68 13.29 20.75
C GLU A 10 -2.74 12.15 21.19
N GLY A 11 -2.05 11.56 20.21
CA GLY A 11 -1.06 10.51 20.44
C GLY A 11 -1.62 9.12 20.76
N TRP A 12 -2.93 8.89 20.57
CA TRP A 12 -3.53 7.57 20.76
C TRP A 12 -4.77 7.34 19.91
N HIS A 13 -5.10 6.07 19.72
CA HIS A 13 -6.21 5.62 18.90
C HIS A 13 -6.80 4.32 19.45
N ILE A 14 -8.12 4.20 19.43
CA ILE A 14 -8.86 2.99 19.76
C ILE A 14 -9.60 2.51 18.51
N HIS A 15 -9.37 1.26 18.13
CA HIS A 15 -10.05 0.57 17.03
C HIS A 15 -10.88 -0.59 17.59
N LEU A 16 -12.20 -0.54 17.38
CA LEU A 16 -13.09 -1.65 17.63
C LEU A 16 -13.50 -2.24 16.29
N HIS A 17 -13.17 -3.51 16.12
CA HIS A 17 -13.50 -4.29 14.95
C HIS A 17 -15.00 -4.64 14.94
N GLU A 18 -15.56 -4.73 13.74
CA GLU A 18 -16.91 -5.25 13.50
C GLU A 18 -17.08 -6.67 14.08
N ASN A 19 -16.04 -7.50 13.93
CA ASN A 19 -15.99 -8.85 14.47
C ASN A 19 -15.97 -8.80 16.01
N PRO A 20 -17.02 -9.30 16.69
CA PRO A 20 -17.14 -9.19 18.14
C PRO A 20 -16.11 -10.03 18.92
N LEU A 21 -15.39 -10.94 18.25
CA LEU A 21 -14.34 -11.76 18.88
C LEU A 21 -12.95 -11.13 18.85
N VAL A 22 -12.79 -10.01 18.15
CA VAL A 22 -11.51 -9.29 18.13
C VAL A 22 -11.50 -8.30 19.30
N PRO A 23 -10.46 -8.31 20.16
CA PRO A 23 -10.33 -7.33 21.23
C PRO A 23 -10.29 -5.90 20.67
N PRO A 24 -10.79 -4.90 21.42
CA PRO A 24 -10.47 -3.51 21.13
C PRO A 24 -8.96 -3.32 21.06
N GLN A 25 -8.47 -2.71 19.99
CA GLN A 25 -7.06 -2.40 19.82
C GLN A 25 -6.83 -0.95 20.22
N VAL A 26 -5.88 -0.72 21.13
CA VAL A 26 -5.47 0.61 21.54
C VAL A 26 -4.03 0.80 21.13
N THR A 27 -3.81 1.84 20.36
CA THR A 27 -2.52 2.21 19.82
C THR A 27 -2.12 3.54 20.46
N ILE A 28 -0.90 3.60 20.98
CA ILE A 28 -0.30 4.82 21.53
C ILE A 28 0.94 5.13 20.70
N ASP A 29 1.07 6.38 20.27
CA ASP A 29 2.23 6.81 19.52
C ASP A 29 3.46 6.82 20.44
N LEU A 30 4.62 6.40 19.91
CA LEU A 30 5.87 6.30 20.66
C LEU A 30 6.22 7.59 21.44
N PRO A 31 6.06 8.81 20.90
CA PRO A 31 6.30 10.04 21.66
C PRO A 31 5.40 10.22 22.88
N HIS A 32 4.22 9.57 22.91
CA HIS A 32 3.22 9.65 23.97
C HIS A 32 3.20 8.42 24.87
N ALA A 33 4.15 7.49 24.72
CA ALA A 33 4.17 6.21 25.42
C ALA A 33 4.01 6.32 26.94
N LEU A 34 4.53 7.39 27.57
CA LEU A 34 4.44 7.62 29.01
C LEU A 34 3.35 8.61 29.42
N THR A 35 2.95 9.52 28.53
CA THR A 35 2.06 10.65 28.82
C THR A 35 0.62 10.42 28.39
N SER A 36 0.38 9.41 27.55
CA SER A 36 -0.95 9.13 27.00
C SER A 36 -1.99 8.88 28.11
N PRO A 37 -3.20 9.47 27.99
CA PRO A 37 -4.30 9.19 28.93
C PRO A 37 -4.73 7.72 28.89
N MET A 38 -4.43 6.99 27.80
CA MET A 38 -4.76 5.57 27.66
C MET A 38 -3.92 4.67 28.58
N ASN A 39 -2.84 5.19 29.18
CA ASN A 39 -2.11 4.50 30.25
C ASN A 39 -2.89 4.46 31.58
N ASN A 40 -3.94 5.28 31.73
CA ASN A 40 -4.81 5.25 32.91
C ASN A 40 -5.94 4.23 32.69
N PRO A 41 -6.01 3.13 33.47
CA PRO A 41 -7.01 2.08 33.27
C PRO A 41 -8.46 2.58 33.35
N LYS A 42 -8.74 3.62 34.15
CA LYS A 42 -10.10 4.19 34.26
C LYS A 42 -10.51 4.92 32.99
N LEU A 43 -9.63 5.77 32.46
CA LEU A 43 -9.88 6.51 31.23
C LEU A 43 -9.96 5.58 30.02
N LEU A 44 -9.08 4.58 29.96
CA LEU A 44 -9.13 3.53 28.94
C LEU A 44 -10.47 2.78 28.96
N ALA A 45 -10.93 2.37 30.15
CA ALA A 45 -12.21 1.68 30.29
C ALA A 45 -13.40 2.57 29.87
N GLU A 46 -13.39 3.85 30.24
CA GLU A 46 -14.42 4.82 29.86
C GLU A 46 -14.46 5.06 28.34
N ALA A 47 -13.31 5.37 27.73
CA ALA A 47 -13.20 5.59 26.29
C ALA A 47 -13.61 4.33 25.49
N THR A 48 -13.15 3.16 25.92
CA THR A 48 -13.57 1.87 25.33
C THR A 48 -15.07 1.64 25.49
N GLY A 49 -15.66 2.03 26.63
CA GLY A 49 -17.09 1.96 26.90
C GLY A 49 -17.91 2.79 25.91
N ILE A 50 -17.53 4.06 25.73
CA ILE A 50 -18.16 4.98 24.76
C ILE A 50 -18.10 4.40 23.34
N ALA A 51 -16.93 3.90 22.95
CA ALA A 51 -16.75 3.33 21.63
C ALA A 51 -17.55 2.03 21.43
N LYS A 52 -17.72 1.21 22.49
CA LYS A 52 -18.62 0.04 22.51
C LYS A 52 -20.09 0.45 22.36
N GLU A 53 -20.54 1.52 23.01
CA GLU A 53 -21.91 2.03 22.87
C GLU A 53 -22.20 2.52 21.44
N LEU A 54 -21.26 3.25 20.84
CA LEU A 54 -21.36 3.65 19.43
C LEU A 54 -21.41 2.42 18.51
N MET A 55 -20.58 1.41 18.78
CA MET A 55 -20.58 0.14 18.05
C MET A 55 -21.95 -0.56 18.13
N GLN A 56 -22.63 -0.54 19.28
CA GLN A 56 -24.00 -1.09 19.37
C GLN A 56 -25.00 -0.33 18.49
N THR A 57 -24.87 1.00 18.42
CA THR A 57 -25.72 1.83 17.56
C THR A 57 -25.50 1.52 16.07
N ILE A 58 -24.24 1.35 15.66
CA ILE A 58 -23.88 0.96 14.28
C ILE A 58 -24.42 -0.44 13.97
N LYS A 59 -24.26 -1.39 14.90
CA LYS A 59 -24.80 -2.76 14.78
C LYS A 59 -26.30 -2.76 14.59
N ALA A 60 -27.05 -1.96 15.37
CA ALA A 60 -28.49 -1.85 15.24
C ALA A 60 -28.92 -1.39 13.84
N ARG A 61 -28.32 -0.29 13.34
CA ARG A 61 -28.59 0.24 11.98
C ARG A 61 -28.25 -0.76 10.89
N ARG A 62 -27.18 -1.54 11.06
CA ARG A 62 -26.81 -2.60 10.10
C ARG A 62 -27.88 -3.69 10.07
N PHE A 63 -28.35 -4.12 11.24
CA PHE A 63 -29.34 -5.19 11.36
C PHE A 63 -30.74 -4.78 10.90
N GLU A 64 -31.08 -3.49 10.85
CA GLU A 64 -32.34 -3.00 10.25
C GLU A 64 -32.50 -3.45 8.78
N ASN A 65 -31.39 -3.51 8.04
CA ASN A 65 -31.38 -3.92 6.64
C ASN A 65 -31.24 -5.43 6.46
N TRP A 66 -31.07 -6.20 7.54
CA TRP A 66 -30.91 -7.64 7.47
C TRP A 66 -32.27 -8.34 7.58
N PRO A 67 -32.45 -9.51 6.93
CA PRO A 67 -33.59 -10.36 7.21
C PRO A 67 -33.64 -10.67 8.71
N ARG A 68 -34.81 -10.59 9.34
CA ARG A 68 -35.00 -10.92 10.77
C ARG A 68 -34.41 -12.29 11.15
N ARG A 69 -34.42 -13.24 10.21
CA ARG A 69 -33.91 -14.60 10.40
C ARG A 69 -32.37 -14.68 10.39
N ALA A 70 -31.66 -13.62 10.00
CA ALA A 70 -30.20 -13.53 10.08
C ALA A 70 -29.70 -13.31 11.51
N THR A 71 -30.48 -12.61 12.34
CA THR A 71 -30.11 -12.28 13.72
C THR A 71 -30.89 -13.09 14.76
N LYS A 72 -32.03 -13.67 14.38
CA LYS A 72 -32.88 -14.46 15.28
C LYS A 72 -33.15 -15.85 14.69
N PRO A 73 -32.44 -16.91 15.14
CA PRO A 73 -32.74 -18.29 14.76
C PRO A 73 -34.21 -18.68 15.02
N ASN A 74 -34.75 -19.64 14.26
CA ASN A 74 -36.07 -20.20 14.53
C ASN A 74 -36.02 -21.31 15.61
N ALA A 75 -37.13 -22.00 15.86
CA ALA A 75 -37.19 -23.06 16.88
C ALA A 75 -36.24 -24.23 16.57
N GLU A 76 -35.98 -24.49 15.29
CA GLU A 76 -35.03 -25.50 14.81
C GLU A 76 -33.59 -24.97 14.67
N GLY A 77 -33.30 -23.74 15.13
CA GLY A 77 -31.97 -23.14 15.05
C GLY A 77 -31.57 -22.62 13.67
N LYS A 78 -32.49 -22.65 12.68
CA LYS A 78 -32.23 -22.17 11.31
C LYS A 78 -32.15 -20.65 11.25
N VAL A 79 -31.17 -20.16 10.48
CA VAL A 79 -30.94 -18.75 10.19
C VAL A 79 -30.85 -18.51 8.68
N ARG A 80 -30.90 -17.24 8.28
CA ARG A 80 -30.80 -16.81 6.87
C ARG A 80 -29.58 -15.94 6.66
N HIS A 81 -28.81 -16.20 5.61
CA HIS A 81 -27.68 -15.33 5.26
C HIS A 81 -28.12 -13.88 5.00
N PRO A 82 -27.44 -12.87 5.57
CA PRO A 82 -27.86 -11.48 5.47
C PRO A 82 -27.62 -10.81 4.11
N PHE A 83 -26.83 -11.43 3.22
CA PHE A 83 -26.32 -10.81 2.00
C PHE A 83 -26.50 -11.73 0.79
N LEU A 84 -26.09 -13.00 0.93
CA LEU A 84 -26.15 -13.98 -0.14
C LEU A 84 -27.51 -14.68 -0.15
N LYS A 85 -28.04 -14.93 -1.35
CA LYS A 85 -29.29 -15.70 -1.51
C LYS A 85 -28.98 -17.19 -1.37
N MET A 86 -29.21 -17.72 -0.18
CA MET A 86 -28.96 -19.12 0.22
C MET A 86 -30.19 -19.69 0.94
N ALA A 87 -30.19 -21.01 1.15
CA ALA A 87 -31.27 -21.64 1.91
C ALA A 87 -31.18 -21.28 3.40
N ASP A 88 -32.32 -21.31 4.09
CA ASP A 88 -32.33 -21.20 5.55
C ASP A 88 -31.74 -22.50 6.14
N SER A 89 -30.68 -22.36 6.94
CA SER A 89 -29.91 -23.50 7.46
C SER A 89 -29.60 -23.35 8.94
N ASP A 90 -29.59 -24.48 9.65
CA ASP A 90 -29.11 -24.63 11.02
C ASP A 90 -27.61 -24.96 11.08
N ARG A 91 -26.97 -25.19 9.91
CA ARG A 91 -25.53 -25.41 9.75
C ARG A 91 -24.92 -24.53 8.68
N TRP A 92 -23.76 -23.99 8.98
CA TRP A 92 -23.00 -23.08 8.13
C TRP A 92 -21.53 -23.48 8.13
N TYR A 93 -20.84 -23.19 7.05
CA TYR A 93 -19.47 -23.64 6.82
C TYR A 93 -18.60 -22.45 6.48
N CYS A 94 -17.45 -22.36 7.14
CA CYS A 94 -16.46 -21.32 6.86
C CYS A 94 -15.48 -21.80 5.79
N LEU A 95 -15.35 -21.01 4.72
CA LEU A 95 -14.40 -21.28 3.63
C LEU A 95 -12.93 -21.26 4.07
N HIS A 96 -12.60 -20.51 5.12
CA HIS A 96 -11.20 -20.29 5.54
C HIS A 96 -10.65 -21.40 6.43
N CYS A 97 -11.46 -21.89 7.37
CA CYS A 97 -11.01 -22.86 8.37
C CYS A 97 -11.71 -24.21 8.28
N ASN A 98 -12.52 -24.43 7.25
CA ASN A 98 -13.37 -25.63 7.10
C ASN A 98 -14.22 -25.93 8.34
N GLY A 99 -14.58 -24.90 9.10
CA GLY A 99 -15.33 -25.05 10.34
C GLY A 99 -16.82 -25.18 10.09
N GLU A 100 -17.47 -26.16 10.74
CA GLU A 100 -18.93 -26.24 10.85
C GLU A 100 -19.42 -25.38 12.02
N ILE A 101 -20.39 -24.52 11.75
CA ILE A 101 -20.93 -23.51 12.67
C ILE A 101 -22.44 -23.68 12.71
N THR A 102 -23.02 -23.76 13.90
CA THR A 102 -24.48 -23.83 14.05
C THR A 102 -25.14 -22.48 13.74
N GLY A 103 -26.41 -22.49 13.35
CA GLY A 103 -27.19 -21.27 13.08
C GLY A 103 -27.25 -20.32 14.28
N VAL A 104 -27.31 -20.85 15.50
CA VAL A 104 -27.30 -20.05 16.75
C VAL A 104 -25.95 -19.35 16.92
N GLN A 105 -24.85 -20.08 16.72
CA GLN A 105 -23.50 -19.56 16.85
C GLN A 105 -23.23 -18.43 15.85
N ILE A 106 -23.55 -18.64 14.57
CA ILE A 106 -23.26 -17.65 13.53
C ILE A 106 -24.10 -16.38 13.67
N ALA A 107 -25.37 -16.50 14.10
CA ALA A 107 -26.22 -15.34 14.38
C ALA A 107 -25.72 -14.55 15.59
N LYS A 108 -25.31 -15.22 16.68
CA LYS A 108 -24.71 -14.57 17.86
C LYS A 108 -23.41 -13.84 17.49
N ASN A 109 -22.62 -14.42 16.59
CA ASN A 109 -21.34 -13.86 16.15
C ASN A 109 -21.44 -12.91 14.96
N GLN A 110 -22.63 -12.39 14.66
CA GLN A 110 -22.85 -11.36 13.63
C GLN A 110 -22.36 -11.79 12.24
N TRP A 111 -22.47 -13.09 11.95
CA TRP A 111 -22.02 -13.70 10.71
C TRP A 111 -20.50 -13.74 10.49
N HIS A 112 -19.68 -13.42 11.49
CA HIS A 112 -18.26 -13.78 11.47
C HIS A 112 -18.06 -15.23 11.88
N CYS A 113 -17.12 -15.93 11.25
CA CYS A 113 -16.72 -17.28 11.68
C CYS A 113 -16.22 -17.23 13.14
N PRO A 114 -16.80 -18.00 14.07
CA PRO A 114 -16.32 -17.97 15.46
C PRO A 114 -14.93 -18.59 15.66
N GLY A 115 -14.45 -19.40 14.71
CA GLY A 115 -13.17 -20.09 14.82
C GLY A 115 -11.98 -19.25 14.32
N CYS A 116 -12.15 -18.55 13.20
CA CYS A 116 -11.07 -17.77 12.57
C CYS A 116 -11.40 -16.30 12.31
N GLY A 117 -12.61 -15.84 12.62
CA GLY A 117 -13.04 -14.45 12.42
C GLY A 117 -13.39 -14.06 10.98
N ALA A 118 -13.37 -15.01 10.03
CA ALA A 118 -13.70 -14.76 8.62
C ALA A 118 -15.04 -14.02 8.46
N SER A 119 -15.09 -13.10 7.49
CA SER A 119 -16.24 -12.22 7.27
C SER A 119 -17.46 -12.96 6.70
N PRO A 120 -18.67 -12.37 6.82
CA PRO A 120 -19.92 -13.00 6.38
C PRO A 120 -19.93 -13.53 4.95
N ILE A 121 -19.24 -12.89 4.02
CA ILE A 121 -19.19 -13.31 2.61
C ILE A 121 -18.49 -14.67 2.41
N ASN A 122 -17.77 -15.15 3.43
CA ASN A 122 -17.04 -16.41 3.41
C ASN A 122 -17.77 -17.54 4.15
N ILE A 123 -19.05 -17.36 4.48
CA ILE A 123 -19.87 -18.30 5.23
C ILE A 123 -20.97 -18.84 4.31
N PHE A 124 -21.04 -20.16 4.19
CA PHE A 124 -21.91 -20.83 3.21
C PHE A 124 -22.80 -21.87 3.88
N ASP A 125 -23.97 -22.13 3.31
CA ASP A 125 -24.91 -23.16 3.77
C ASP A 125 -24.49 -24.58 3.36
N GLN A 126 -23.52 -24.72 2.46
CA GLN A 126 -22.89 -25.97 2.04
C GLN A 126 -21.38 -25.78 1.85
N PRO A 127 -20.54 -26.78 2.19
CA PRO A 127 -19.10 -26.72 2.00
C PRO A 127 -18.71 -27.17 0.58
N PHE A 128 -19.20 -26.48 -0.45
CA PHE A 128 -19.08 -26.91 -1.85
C PHE A 128 -17.64 -27.00 -2.38
N TRP A 129 -16.68 -26.39 -1.67
CA TRP A 129 -15.25 -26.45 -1.98
C TRP A 129 -14.59 -27.74 -1.48
N LEU A 130 -15.23 -28.50 -0.60
CA LEU A 130 -14.68 -29.75 -0.08
C LEU A 130 -15.00 -30.91 -1.03
N HIS A 131 -13.96 -31.61 -1.47
CA HIS A 131 -14.11 -32.82 -2.26
C HIS A 131 -14.56 -34.02 -1.39
N PRO A 132 -15.19 -35.07 -1.97
CA PRO A 132 -15.73 -36.21 -1.21
C PRO A 132 -14.70 -36.98 -0.35
N HIS A 133 -13.40 -36.78 -0.61
CA HIS A 133 -12.29 -37.46 0.07
C HIS A 133 -11.49 -36.53 1.00
N GLU A 134 -11.88 -35.27 1.13
CA GLU A 134 -11.23 -34.32 2.03
C GLU A 134 -11.75 -34.40 3.46
N GLU A 135 -11.00 -33.84 4.40
CA GLU A 135 -11.36 -33.81 5.81
C GLU A 135 -12.74 -33.16 6.00
N LYS A 136 -13.61 -33.85 6.75
CA LYS A 136 -14.96 -33.35 7.04
C LYS A 136 -14.87 -32.08 7.87
N PRO A 137 -15.79 -31.11 7.66
CA PRO A 137 -15.87 -29.93 8.48
C PRO A 137 -15.91 -30.28 9.97
N MET A 138 -15.03 -29.65 10.74
CA MET A 138 -14.98 -29.84 12.19
C MET A 138 -15.85 -28.79 12.87
N ALA A 139 -16.60 -29.19 13.89
CA ALA A 139 -17.40 -28.26 14.68
C ALA A 139 -16.49 -27.18 15.31
N VAL A 140 -16.82 -25.92 15.05
CA VAL A 140 -16.11 -24.80 15.64
C VAL A 140 -16.41 -24.76 17.13
N GLN A 141 -15.35 -24.86 17.94
CA GLN A 141 -15.44 -24.60 19.37
C GLN A 141 -15.48 -23.09 19.59
N ILE A 142 -16.48 -22.64 20.33
CA ILE A 142 -16.58 -21.25 20.76
C ILE A 142 -16.22 -21.21 22.24
N PRO A 143 -15.37 -20.26 22.66
CA PRO A 143 -15.18 -19.99 24.08
C PRO A 143 -16.55 -19.83 24.79
N ALA A 144 -16.68 -20.37 26.00
CA ALA A 144 -17.87 -20.16 26.82
C ALA A 144 -18.08 -18.65 27.09
N GLU A 145 -19.30 -18.29 27.48
CA GLU A 145 -19.83 -16.91 27.51
C GLU A 145 -18.87 -15.79 27.96
N SER A 146 -19.11 -14.64 27.32
CA SER A 146 -18.27 -13.44 27.25
C SER A 146 -17.87 -12.86 28.60
N GLU A 147 -16.63 -13.09 28.98
CA GLU A 147 -15.87 -12.03 29.64
C GLU A 147 -15.65 -10.91 28.62
N ALA A 148 -15.73 -9.66 29.07
CA ALA A 148 -15.39 -8.54 28.22
C ALA A 148 -13.94 -8.72 27.75
N ILE A 149 -13.73 -8.92 26.45
CA ILE A 149 -12.38 -9.07 25.91
C ILE A 149 -11.61 -7.79 26.26
N GLU A 150 -10.54 -7.95 27.02
CA GLU A 150 -9.71 -6.82 27.45
C GLU A 150 -9.09 -6.13 26.24
N PRO A 151 -8.98 -4.78 26.26
CA PRO A 151 -8.30 -4.06 25.20
C PRO A 151 -6.82 -4.45 25.12
N VAL A 152 -6.31 -4.62 23.90
CA VAL A 152 -4.89 -4.83 23.66
C VAL A 152 -4.24 -3.47 23.44
N VAL A 153 -3.38 -3.04 24.37
CA VAL A 153 -2.66 -1.76 24.29
C VAL A 153 -1.28 -1.99 23.70
N THR A 154 -0.94 -1.24 22.65
CA THR A 154 0.35 -1.29 21.95
C THR A 154 0.93 0.10 21.77
N VAL A 155 2.24 0.23 21.87
CA VAL A 155 2.97 1.46 21.56
C VAL A 155 3.65 1.29 20.21
N ILE A 156 3.41 2.19 19.26
CA ILE A 156 3.98 2.11 17.91
C ILE A 156 4.63 3.43 17.50
N ASP A 157 5.67 3.37 16.67
CA ASP A 157 6.21 4.55 15.99
C ASP A 157 5.46 4.76 14.67
N GLN A 158 4.51 5.71 14.63
CA GLN A 158 3.75 6.03 13.43
C GLN A 158 4.48 6.97 12.46
N ARG A 159 5.69 7.43 12.80
CA ARG A 159 6.42 8.32 11.89
C ARG A 159 6.68 7.60 10.58
N PRO A 160 6.31 8.20 9.43
CA PRO A 160 6.64 7.64 8.12
C PRO A 160 8.14 7.37 8.05
N ARG A 161 8.50 6.14 7.69
CA ARG A 161 9.89 5.76 7.44
C ARG A 161 10.18 5.99 5.96
N LEU A 162 11.23 6.75 5.68
CA LEU A 162 11.76 6.88 4.34
C LEU A 162 12.90 5.87 4.18
N ASP A 163 12.59 4.74 3.55
CA ASP A 163 13.57 3.70 3.23
C ASP A 163 14.05 3.94 1.79
N LEU A 164 15.12 4.74 1.64
CA LEU A 164 15.72 5.01 0.33
C LEU A 164 16.44 3.78 -0.20
N ASN A 165 16.20 3.46 -1.47
CA ASN A 165 16.95 2.46 -2.20
C ASN A 165 17.68 3.07 -3.41
N LYS A 166 18.58 2.27 -4.00
CA LYS A 166 19.41 2.67 -5.15
C LYS A 166 18.60 3.21 -6.33
N ASP A 167 17.45 2.62 -6.63
CA ASP A 167 16.61 3.05 -7.75
C ASP A 167 15.94 4.41 -7.47
N GLN A 168 15.50 4.64 -6.23
CA GLN A 168 14.93 5.91 -5.80
C GLN A 168 15.98 7.03 -5.83
N VAL A 169 17.19 6.79 -5.33
CA VAL A 169 18.31 7.75 -5.40
C VAL A 169 18.65 8.05 -6.86
N LYS A 170 18.83 7.02 -7.69
CA LYS A 170 19.09 7.14 -9.13
C LYS A 170 18.02 7.96 -9.85
N HIS A 171 16.75 7.79 -9.47
CA HIS A 171 15.65 8.54 -10.07
C HIS A 171 15.69 10.02 -9.68
N LEU A 172 15.85 10.32 -8.39
CA LEU A 172 15.96 11.70 -7.89
C LEU A 172 17.13 12.45 -8.54
N ILE A 173 18.30 11.81 -8.62
CA ILE A 173 19.48 12.39 -9.27
C ILE A 173 19.22 12.64 -10.75
N ARG A 174 18.59 11.71 -11.49
CA ARG A 174 18.28 11.92 -12.92
C ARG A 174 17.29 13.08 -13.12
N CYS A 175 16.28 13.22 -12.26
CA CYS A 175 15.39 14.37 -12.30
C CYS A 175 16.16 15.69 -12.11
N ALA A 176 17.09 15.72 -11.16
CA ALA A 176 17.94 16.89 -10.92
C ALA A 176 18.86 17.20 -12.13
N LEU A 177 19.40 16.18 -12.81
CA LEU A 177 20.17 16.38 -14.05
C LEU A 177 19.33 17.00 -15.18
N PHE A 178 18.03 16.70 -15.24
CA PHE A 178 17.13 17.35 -16.20
C PHE A 178 16.90 18.82 -15.87
N GLU A 179 16.92 19.21 -14.59
CA GLU A 179 16.85 20.61 -14.18
C GLU A 179 18.11 21.39 -14.57
N ASP A 180 19.27 20.74 -14.48
CA ASP A 180 20.55 21.31 -14.90
C ASP A 180 20.64 21.51 -16.43
N ALA A 181 19.85 20.78 -17.23
CA ALA A 181 19.92 20.80 -18.69
C ALA A 181 19.32 22.09 -19.30
N THR A 182 20.13 22.82 -20.06
CA THR A 182 19.79 24.13 -20.65
C THR A 182 19.45 24.07 -22.13
N ASN A 183 19.64 22.92 -22.78
CA ASN A 183 19.39 22.70 -24.20
C ASN A 183 19.03 21.23 -24.49
N ALA A 184 18.67 20.93 -25.74
CA ALA A 184 18.27 19.59 -26.14
C ALA A 184 19.40 18.55 -26.02
N SER A 185 20.65 18.95 -26.28
CA SER A 185 21.84 18.08 -26.08
C SER A 185 21.94 17.62 -24.64
N GLU A 186 21.92 18.57 -23.71
CA GLU A 186 22.11 18.31 -22.29
C GLU A 186 20.96 17.50 -21.70
N ARG A 187 19.73 17.62 -22.24
CA ARG A 187 18.63 16.73 -21.82
C ARG A 187 18.83 15.30 -22.30
N MET A 188 19.38 15.08 -23.50
CA MET A 188 19.79 13.74 -23.91
C MET A 188 20.92 13.24 -23.02
N GLY A 189 21.87 14.11 -22.66
CA GLY A 189 22.93 13.83 -21.70
C GLY A 189 22.40 13.38 -20.35
N ALA A 190 21.49 14.14 -19.73
CA ALA A 190 20.82 13.77 -18.48
C ALA A 190 20.03 12.46 -18.59
N SER A 191 19.36 12.23 -19.72
CA SER A 191 18.58 11.01 -19.95
C SER A 191 19.49 9.78 -20.08
N LEU A 192 20.59 9.90 -20.81
CA LEU A 192 21.53 8.82 -21.14
C LEU A 192 22.63 8.64 -20.10
N ALA A 193 22.80 9.60 -19.19
CA ALA A 193 23.79 9.53 -18.12
C ALA A 193 23.69 8.18 -17.41
N GLU A 194 24.82 7.49 -17.35
CA GLU A 194 24.95 6.31 -16.53
C GLU A 194 25.05 6.76 -15.08
N ILE A 195 24.11 6.25 -14.28
CA ILE A 195 24.03 6.54 -12.85
C ILE A 195 24.17 5.21 -12.14
N HIS A 196 25.33 5.01 -11.54
CA HIS A 196 25.62 3.90 -10.65
C HIS A 196 25.50 4.38 -9.21
N VAL A 197 24.87 3.57 -8.36
CA VAL A 197 24.69 3.84 -6.93
C VAL A 197 25.24 2.64 -6.18
N ASP A 198 26.18 2.87 -5.28
CA ASP A 198 26.83 1.78 -4.53
C ASP A 198 26.02 1.36 -3.30
N GLU A 199 26.62 0.61 -2.37
CA GLU A 199 25.95 0.14 -1.15
C GLU A 199 25.77 1.25 -0.09
N ASP A 200 26.61 2.28 -0.12
CA ASP A 200 26.54 3.44 0.79
C ASP A 200 25.65 4.56 0.22
N LEU A 201 25.05 4.31 -0.95
CA LEU A 201 24.23 5.21 -1.76
C LEU A 201 25.00 6.35 -2.43
N ASP A 202 26.33 6.26 -2.46
CA ASP A 202 27.16 7.20 -3.21
C ASP A 202 26.95 7.02 -4.71
N VAL A 203 27.01 8.13 -5.43
CA VAL A 203 26.54 8.22 -6.80
C VAL A 203 27.72 8.46 -7.75
N PHE A 204 27.84 7.61 -8.77
CA PHE A 204 28.79 7.78 -9.85
C PHE A 204 28.02 8.15 -11.12
N LEU A 205 28.28 9.35 -11.61
CA LEU A 205 27.72 9.90 -12.84
C LEU A 205 28.73 9.80 -13.96
N SER A 206 28.35 9.13 -15.03
CA SER A 206 29.17 9.05 -16.24
C SER A 206 28.41 9.67 -17.41
N PHE A 207 29.03 10.64 -18.07
CA PHE A 207 28.40 11.42 -19.14
C PHE A 207 29.12 11.25 -20.48
N GLU A 208 28.36 11.16 -21.56
CA GLU A 208 28.91 11.31 -22.91
C GLU A 208 29.16 12.80 -23.22
N ASP A 209 30.42 13.17 -23.48
CA ASP A 209 30.87 14.56 -23.66
C ASP A 209 30.14 15.27 -24.82
N HIS A 210 29.72 14.52 -25.84
CA HIS A 210 28.91 15.07 -26.94
C HIS A 210 27.59 15.70 -26.44
N TYR A 211 26.99 15.13 -25.40
CA TYR A 211 25.70 15.56 -24.88
C TYR A 211 25.82 16.45 -23.65
N TRP A 212 26.83 16.23 -22.83
CA TRP A 212 27.05 16.95 -21.59
C TRP A 212 28.51 17.40 -21.51
N PRO A 213 28.80 18.71 -21.61
CA PRO A 213 30.19 19.18 -21.64
C PRO A 213 30.97 18.76 -20.38
N GLU A 214 32.22 18.30 -20.56
CA GLU A 214 33.10 17.88 -19.47
C GLU A 214 33.23 18.96 -18.37
N GLU A 215 33.31 20.24 -18.74
CA GLU A 215 33.43 21.35 -17.79
C GLU A 215 32.13 21.68 -17.06
N LYS A 216 31.00 21.13 -17.50
CA LYS A 216 29.70 21.43 -16.91
C LYS A 216 29.49 20.62 -15.64
N GLU A 217 29.21 21.33 -14.56
CA GLU A 217 28.89 20.75 -13.26
C GLU A 217 27.38 20.52 -13.10
N PRO A 218 26.95 19.34 -12.61
CA PRO A 218 25.54 19.03 -12.40
C PRO A 218 25.07 19.60 -11.04
N HIS A 219 24.90 20.93 -10.96
CA HIS A 219 24.63 21.64 -9.72
C HIS A 219 23.39 21.14 -8.96
N SER A 220 22.24 21.02 -9.63
CA SER A 220 21.02 20.49 -9.01
C SER A 220 21.21 19.06 -8.51
N ALA A 221 21.91 18.21 -9.26
CA ALA A 221 22.21 16.85 -8.80
C ALA A 221 23.08 16.82 -7.54
N ARG A 222 24.06 17.73 -7.44
CA ARG A 222 24.90 17.88 -6.23
C ARG A 222 24.08 18.38 -5.03
N GLU A 223 23.14 19.28 -5.24
CA GLU A 223 22.24 19.76 -4.18
C GLU A 223 21.33 18.64 -3.66
N VAL A 224 20.73 17.85 -4.55
CA VAL A 224 19.92 16.68 -4.18
C VAL A 224 20.77 15.65 -3.44
N ALA A 225 21.98 15.34 -3.92
CA ALA A 225 22.89 14.43 -3.24
C ALA A 225 23.21 14.90 -1.81
N ALA A 226 23.49 16.20 -1.61
CA ALA A 226 23.75 16.77 -0.29
C ALA A 226 22.54 16.66 0.66
N LEU A 227 21.31 16.83 0.17
CA LEU A 227 20.08 16.65 0.97
C LEU A 227 19.86 15.19 1.38
N LEU A 228 20.28 14.25 0.54
CA LEU A 228 20.24 12.81 0.83
C LEU A 228 21.42 12.36 1.70
N GLY A 229 22.44 13.20 1.88
CA GLY A 229 23.66 12.88 2.60
C GLY A 229 24.58 11.91 1.84
N VAL A 230 24.52 11.90 0.51
CA VAL A 230 25.34 11.02 -0.36
C VAL A 230 26.40 11.82 -1.12
N GLU A 231 27.52 11.19 -1.43
CA GLU A 231 28.57 11.78 -2.27
C GLU A 231 28.29 11.54 -3.76
N ILE A 232 28.87 12.41 -4.60
CA ILE A 232 28.72 12.32 -6.05
C ILE A 232 30.06 12.49 -6.78
N PHE A 233 30.35 11.52 -7.63
CA PHE A 233 31.54 11.44 -8.45
C PHE A 233 31.14 11.59 -9.91
N LYS A 234 31.90 12.38 -10.66
CA LYS A 234 31.67 12.62 -12.10
C LYS A 234 32.82 12.02 -12.89
N ASP A 235 32.48 11.30 -13.95
CA ASP A 235 33.41 10.77 -14.94
C ASP A 235 32.87 11.00 -16.36
N VAL A 236 33.75 10.86 -17.36
CA VAL A 236 33.42 11.01 -18.78
C VAL A 236 33.36 9.63 -19.44
N MET A 237 32.27 9.37 -20.14
CA MET A 237 32.11 8.23 -21.02
C MET A 237 32.59 8.57 -22.43
N TRP A 238 33.24 7.60 -23.05
CA TRP A 238 33.70 7.68 -24.42
C TRP A 238 32.93 6.63 -25.21
N THR A 239 31.71 6.97 -25.60
CA THR A 239 30.80 6.12 -26.37
C THR A 239 30.41 6.81 -27.67
N ASP A 240 29.94 6.02 -28.65
CA ASP A 240 29.41 6.62 -29.87
C ASP A 240 28.06 7.30 -29.55
N PRO A 241 27.92 8.63 -29.75
CA PRO A 241 26.67 9.32 -29.47
C PRO A 241 25.57 8.83 -30.43
N LEU A 242 24.36 8.62 -29.90
CA LEU A 242 23.20 8.16 -30.68
C LEU A 242 22.90 9.04 -31.91
N PHE A 243 23.19 10.33 -31.80
CA PHE A 243 23.01 11.36 -32.84
C PHE A 243 24.22 12.29 -32.86
N ALA A 244 25.19 11.99 -33.70
CA ALA A 244 26.43 12.77 -33.81
C ALA A 244 26.24 13.94 -34.80
N TRP A 245 25.77 15.10 -34.33
CA TRP A 245 25.84 16.34 -35.14
C TRP A 245 26.43 17.50 -34.34
N PRO A 246 27.66 17.96 -34.67
CA PRO A 246 28.35 18.97 -33.87
C PRO A 246 27.52 20.25 -33.66
N GLY A 247 27.32 20.62 -32.39
CA GLY A 247 26.69 21.89 -32.00
C GLY A 247 25.20 22.02 -32.31
N LEU A 248 24.53 20.98 -32.82
CA LEU A 248 23.11 21.07 -33.18
C LEU A 248 22.18 20.99 -31.97
N GLY A 249 22.57 20.21 -30.97
CA GLY A 249 21.80 20.06 -29.73
C GLY A 249 21.82 21.31 -28.85
N THR A 250 22.75 22.25 -29.08
CA THR A 250 22.97 23.42 -28.23
C THR A 250 22.19 24.66 -28.68
N VAL A 251 21.63 24.66 -29.90
CA VAL A 251 20.93 25.83 -30.46
C VAL A 251 19.44 25.91 -30.10
N THR A 252 18.89 24.87 -29.47
CA THR A 252 17.47 24.83 -29.12
C THR A 252 17.22 24.10 -27.80
N GLN A 253 16.17 24.56 -27.10
CA GLN A 253 15.59 23.89 -25.95
C GLN A 253 14.40 23.01 -26.32
N SER A 254 13.97 22.92 -27.57
CA SER A 254 12.85 22.07 -27.97
C SER A 254 13.35 20.77 -28.58
N THR A 255 12.96 19.63 -28.02
CA THR A 255 13.30 18.32 -28.62
C THR A 255 12.70 18.19 -30.01
N ALA A 256 11.48 18.70 -30.24
CA ALA A 256 10.86 18.69 -31.57
C ALA A 256 11.63 19.57 -32.57
N GLU A 257 12.14 20.72 -32.14
CA GLU A 257 12.96 21.57 -33.00
C GLU A 257 14.32 20.95 -33.27
N TYR A 258 14.97 20.35 -32.26
CA TYR A 258 16.20 19.59 -32.42
C TYR A 258 16.03 18.48 -33.46
N THR A 259 14.96 17.68 -33.36
CA THR A 259 14.65 16.63 -34.33
C THR A 259 14.50 17.20 -35.74
N ARG A 260 13.81 18.33 -35.90
CA ARG A 260 13.67 19.00 -37.20
C ARG A 260 15.03 19.43 -37.76
N LEU A 261 15.83 20.13 -36.95
CA LEU A 261 17.16 20.60 -37.33
C LEU A 261 18.08 19.44 -37.70
N MET A 262 18.04 18.35 -36.94
CA MET A 262 18.78 17.12 -37.21
C MET A 262 18.37 16.54 -38.57
N LEU A 263 17.08 16.34 -38.80
CA LEU A 263 16.60 15.80 -40.07
C LEU A 263 16.96 16.71 -41.26
N ASP A 264 16.89 18.03 -41.09
CA ASP A 264 17.28 18.99 -42.13
C ASP A 264 18.80 18.92 -42.41
N ALA A 265 19.62 18.82 -41.37
CA ALA A 265 21.07 18.69 -41.49
C ALA A 265 21.48 17.40 -42.20
N TYR A 266 20.87 16.26 -41.82
CA TYR A 266 21.09 14.98 -42.50
C TYR A 266 20.58 14.97 -43.94
N ARG A 267 19.47 15.67 -44.27
CA ARG A 267 19.02 15.82 -45.66
C ARG A 267 19.95 16.66 -46.52
N GLN A 268 20.57 17.70 -45.95
CA GLN A 268 21.42 18.63 -46.69
C GLN A 268 22.87 18.15 -46.83
N HIS A 269 23.36 17.41 -45.84
CA HIS A 269 24.79 17.15 -45.66
C HIS A 269 25.11 15.68 -45.31
N GLY A 270 24.11 14.86 -45.00
CA GLY A 270 24.28 13.45 -44.64
C GLY A 270 23.87 12.50 -45.77
N VAL A 271 24.16 11.21 -45.56
CA VAL A 271 23.54 10.10 -46.30
C VAL A 271 22.46 9.53 -45.39
N ILE A 272 21.18 9.73 -45.74
CA ILE A 272 20.10 8.99 -45.10
C ILE A 272 20.13 7.61 -45.75
N GLY A 273 20.54 6.59 -44.99
CA GLY A 273 20.37 5.21 -45.43
C GLY A 273 18.88 4.91 -45.55
N ASP A 274 18.38 4.86 -46.78
CA ASP A 274 17.14 4.15 -47.06
C ASP A 274 17.47 2.66 -46.91
N ASP A 275 17.35 2.12 -45.70
CA ASP A 275 17.13 0.67 -45.53
C ASP A 275 15.69 0.37 -45.97
N LYS A 276 15.48 0.45 -47.28
CA LYS A 276 14.57 -0.41 -47.99
C LYS A 276 15.45 -1.38 -48.74
N ASP A 277 15.71 -2.53 -48.12
CA ASP A 277 15.77 -3.87 -48.76
C ASP A 277 16.35 -4.89 -47.76
N GLU A 278 15.48 -5.46 -46.91
CA GLU A 278 15.25 -6.90 -46.62
C GLU A 278 14.42 -7.12 -45.35
#